data_AF-A0AAW8JKI3-F1
#
_entry.id   AF-A0AAW8JKI3-F1
#
_cell.length_a   1.000
_cell.length_b   1.000
_cell.length_c   1.000
_cell.angle_alpha   90.00
_cell.angle_beta   90.00
_cell.angle_gamma   90.00
#
_symmetry.space_group_name_H-M   'P 1'
#
loop_
_entity.id
_entity.type
_entity.pdbx_description
1 polymer ?
#
loop_
_entity_poly.entity_id
_entity_poly.type
_entity_poly.pdbx_seq_one_letter_code
_entity_poly.pdbx_strand_id
1 'polypeptide(L)'
;MTSPVFLHELRPEIYQQLSLEEIEQIHIAEQLYWQNKPKKSYYIAVQGSKTKNGGIVQATFDSVLVQNLAIARVGDEVLYPDGSKAKIISGAGCAQMIDGVSTAIVGSLLDNNDEIIESPNTTCAIVIYADAVKPQDFLDHESF
;
A
#
# COMPACT_ATOMS: atom_id res chain seq x y z
N MET A 1 -21.56 10.59 -7.88
CA MET A 1 -21.96 9.45 -8.72
C MET A 1 -22.66 8.45 -7.81
N THR A 2 -23.77 7.86 -8.25
CA THR A 2 -24.43 6.77 -7.53
C THR A 2 -23.54 5.53 -7.57
N SER A 3 -23.52 4.73 -6.51
CA SER A 3 -22.78 3.46 -6.48
C SER A 3 -23.35 2.50 -7.53
N PRO A 4 -22.52 1.83 -8.34
CA PRO A 4 -22.98 0.78 -9.24
C PRO A 4 -23.36 -0.47 -8.44
N VAL A 5 -23.94 -1.45 -9.15
CA VAL A 5 -23.99 -2.84 -8.68
C VAL A 5 -22.58 -3.41 -8.75
N PHE A 6 -22.13 -4.06 -7.68
CA PHE A 6 -20.87 -4.78 -7.68
C PHE A 6 -21.10 -6.28 -7.80
N LEU A 7 -20.32 -6.92 -8.66
CA LEU A 7 -20.37 -8.34 -8.98
C LEU A 7 -20.14 -9.19 -7.72
N HIS A 8 -19.20 -8.79 -6.86
CA HIS A 8 -18.90 -9.48 -5.60
C HIS A 8 -20.01 -9.34 -4.53
N GLU A 9 -20.95 -8.41 -4.69
CA GLU A 9 -22.12 -8.24 -3.81
C GLU A 9 -23.33 -9.03 -4.31
N LEU A 10 -23.28 -9.57 -5.54
CA LEU A 10 -24.36 -10.35 -6.09
C LEU A 10 -24.48 -11.70 -5.39
N ARG A 11 -25.73 -12.08 -5.13
CA ARG A 11 -26.04 -13.43 -4.66
C ARG A 11 -25.71 -14.45 -5.76
N PRO A 12 -25.25 -15.66 -5.41
CA PRO A 12 -24.89 -16.69 -6.39
C PRO A 12 -25.99 -17.00 -7.41
N GLU A 13 -27.27 -16.93 -7.00
CA GLU A 13 -28.41 -17.22 -7.90
C GLU A 13 -28.56 -16.17 -9.02
N ILE A 14 -28.24 -14.91 -8.72
CA ILE A 14 -28.25 -13.82 -9.71
C ILE A 14 -27.07 -14.00 -10.67
N TYR A 15 -25.90 -14.36 -10.12
CA TYR A 15 -24.67 -14.55 -10.88
C TYR A 15 -24.81 -15.57 -12.01
N GLN A 16 -25.55 -16.65 -11.76
CA GLN A 16 -25.80 -17.72 -12.75
C GLN A 16 -26.80 -17.32 -13.86
N GLN A 17 -27.53 -16.23 -13.67
CA GLN A 17 -28.54 -15.75 -14.61
C GLN A 17 -28.03 -14.63 -15.53
N LEU A 18 -26.87 -14.05 -15.21
CA LEU A 18 -26.27 -12.99 -16.02
C LEU A 18 -25.66 -13.55 -17.31
N SER A 19 -25.92 -12.85 -18.40
CA SER A 19 -25.18 -13.00 -19.66
C SER A 19 -23.76 -12.45 -19.53
N LEU A 20 -22.87 -12.86 -20.45
CA LEU A 20 -21.51 -12.31 -20.52
C LEU A 20 -21.50 -10.79 -20.75
N GLU A 21 -22.45 -10.27 -21.53
CA GLU A 21 -22.58 -8.83 -21.79
C GLU A 21 -22.96 -8.07 -20.53
N GLU A 22 -23.89 -8.60 -19.73
CA GLU A 22 -24.26 -7.97 -18.45
C GLU A 22 -23.10 -8.00 -17.45
N ILE A 23 -22.34 -9.11 -17.38
CA ILE A 23 -21.13 -9.19 -16.55
C ILE A 23 -20.10 -8.14 -16.99
N GLU A 24 -19.89 -7.98 -18.30
CA GLU A 24 -18.97 -6.98 -18.84
C GLU A 24 -19.42 -5.55 -18.52
N GLN A 25 -20.71 -5.25 -18.67
CA GLN A 25 -21.27 -3.93 -18.34
C GLN A 25 -21.12 -3.60 -16.85
N ILE A 26 -21.42 -4.56 -15.96
CA ILE A 26 -21.21 -4.41 -14.52
C ILE A 26 -19.73 -4.14 -14.24
N HIS A 27 -18.83 -4.94 -14.81
CA HIS A 27 -17.39 -4.77 -14.62
C HIS A 27 -16.88 -3.40 -15.07
N ILE A 28 -17.33 -2.91 -16.24
CA ILE A 28 -17.01 -1.57 -16.73
C ILE A 28 -17.51 -0.51 -15.75
N ALA A 29 -18.76 -0.61 -15.29
CA ALA A 29 -19.34 0.34 -14.34
C ALA A 29 -18.57 0.37 -13.01
N GLU A 30 -18.15 -0.78 -12.49
CA GLU A 30 -17.31 -0.87 -11.30
C GLU A 30 -15.94 -0.23 -11.49
N GLN A 31 -15.26 -0.53 -12.62
CA GLN A 31 -13.97 0.08 -12.93
C GLN A 31 -14.09 1.59 -13.00
N LEU A 32 -15.09 2.12 -13.72
CA LEU A 32 -15.32 3.57 -13.80
C LEU A 32 -15.59 4.17 -12.43
N TYR A 33 -16.39 3.51 -11.59
CA TYR A 33 -16.66 3.97 -10.23
C TYR A 33 -15.37 4.08 -9.41
N TRP A 34 -14.55 3.02 -9.33
CA TRP A 34 -13.32 3.02 -8.55
C TRP A 34 -12.23 3.93 -9.13
N GLN A 35 -12.17 4.09 -10.45
CA GLN A 35 -11.25 5.01 -11.11
C GLN A 35 -11.56 6.47 -10.74
N ASN A 36 -12.84 6.85 -10.71
CA ASN A 36 -13.29 8.21 -10.46
C ASN A 36 -13.54 8.54 -8.98
N LYS A 37 -13.59 7.52 -8.11
CA LYS A 37 -13.75 7.74 -6.67
C LYS A 37 -12.52 8.46 -6.10
N PRO A 38 -12.69 9.61 -5.40
CA PRO A 38 -11.57 10.33 -4.79
C PRO A 38 -10.77 9.42 -3.86
N LYS A 39 -9.45 9.37 -4.06
CA LYS A 39 -8.55 8.44 -3.38
C LYS A 39 -7.13 8.97 -3.32
N LYS A 40 -6.36 8.43 -2.38
CA LYS A 40 -4.91 8.59 -2.30
C LYS A 40 -4.24 7.22 -2.36
N SER A 41 -3.19 7.13 -3.18
CA SER A 41 -2.39 5.92 -3.33
C SER A 41 -1.06 6.06 -2.60
N TYR A 42 -0.66 5.00 -1.91
CA TYR A 42 0.58 4.89 -1.16
C TYR A 42 1.36 3.68 -1.67
N TYR A 43 2.42 3.91 -2.45
CA TYR A 43 3.21 2.82 -3.01
C TYR A 43 3.94 2.04 -1.92
N ILE A 44 4.01 0.72 -2.08
CA ILE A 44 4.75 -0.16 -1.17
C ILE A 44 6.24 0.19 -1.26
N ALA A 45 6.87 0.42 -0.11
CA ALA A 45 8.32 0.54 -0.05
C ALA A 45 8.94 -0.85 -0.17
N VAL A 46 9.94 -0.97 -1.04
CA VAL A 46 10.71 -2.20 -1.26
C VAL A 46 12.20 -1.92 -1.08
N GLN A 47 13.01 -2.97 -1.15
CA GLN A 47 14.47 -2.87 -1.25
C GLN A 47 14.89 -1.75 -2.23
N GLY A 48 15.73 -0.84 -1.77
CA GLY A 48 16.22 0.27 -2.60
C GLY A 48 15.29 1.51 -2.67
N SER A 49 14.18 1.53 -1.93
CA SER A 49 13.38 2.75 -1.74
C SER A 49 14.21 3.87 -1.14
N LYS A 50 13.88 5.11 -1.50
CA LYS A 50 14.69 6.29 -1.13
C LYS A 50 13.95 7.18 -0.14
N THR A 51 14.73 7.76 0.75
CA THR A 51 14.25 8.78 1.68
C THR A 51 14.58 10.19 1.22
N LYS A 52 13.95 11.17 1.86
CA LYS A 52 14.15 12.60 1.56
C LYS A 52 15.60 13.03 1.78
N ASN A 53 16.27 12.50 2.80
CA ASN A 53 17.66 12.84 3.10
C ASN A 53 18.68 11.91 2.41
N GLY A 54 18.26 11.19 1.36
CA GLY A 54 19.18 10.38 0.54
C GLY A 54 19.51 9.00 1.10
N GLY A 55 18.74 8.51 2.07
CA GLY A 55 18.84 7.16 2.60
C GLY A 55 18.27 6.12 1.63
N ILE A 56 18.79 4.89 1.72
CA ILE A 56 18.37 3.74 0.91
C ILE A 56 17.87 2.63 1.83
N VAL A 57 16.63 2.20 1.62
CA VAL A 57 15.96 1.14 2.39
C VAL A 57 16.60 -0.22 2.12
N GLN A 58 16.88 -0.94 3.21
CA GLN A 58 17.36 -2.32 3.25
C GLN A 58 16.26 -3.23 3.83
N ALA A 59 15.48 -3.85 2.96
CA ALA A 59 14.45 -4.81 3.34
C ALA A 59 15.08 -6.14 3.75
N THR A 60 14.74 -6.64 4.92
CA THR A 60 15.32 -7.89 5.47
C THR A 60 14.45 -9.13 5.24
N PHE A 61 13.18 -8.94 4.84
CA PHE A 61 12.22 -10.03 4.66
C PHE A 61 12.05 -10.40 3.18
N ASP A 62 12.71 -11.48 2.77
CA ASP A 62 12.80 -11.92 1.37
C ASP A 62 11.71 -12.95 0.95
N SER A 63 10.84 -13.35 1.88
CA SER A 63 9.77 -14.33 1.59
C SER A 63 8.60 -13.76 0.77
N VAL A 64 8.48 -12.43 0.69
CA VAL A 64 7.45 -11.76 -0.14
C VAL A 64 8.13 -10.69 -0.99
N LEU A 65 8.04 -10.88 -2.31
CA LEU A 65 8.69 -10.02 -3.30
C LEU A 65 7.66 -9.35 -4.21
N VAL A 66 7.94 -8.12 -4.60
CA VAL A 66 7.24 -7.42 -5.69
C VAL A 66 8.26 -7.21 -6.81
N GLN A 67 8.05 -7.85 -7.96
CA GLN A 67 8.99 -7.83 -9.09
C GLN A 67 10.45 -8.13 -8.66
N ASN A 68 10.63 -9.19 -7.86
CA ASN A 68 11.93 -9.62 -7.30
C ASN A 68 12.58 -8.66 -6.29
N LEU A 69 11.85 -7.65 -5.80
CA LEU A 69 12.31 -6.77 -4.72
C LEU A 69 11.57 -7.12 -3.42
N ALA A 70 12.33 -7.32 -2.35
CA ALA A 70 11.78 -7.59 -1.03
C ALA A 70 10.97 -6.40 -0.52
N ILE A 71 9.80 -6.67 0.07
CA ILE A 71 8.96 -5.64 0.68
C ILE A 71 9.61 -5.18 1.98
N ALA A 72 9.75 -3.86 2.15
CA ALA A 72 10.23 -3.28 3.39
C ALA A 72 9.12 -3.26 4.45
N ARG A 73 9.50 -3.38 5.71
CA ARG A 73 8.61 -3.40 6.87
C ARG A 73 9.11 -2.47 7.96
N VAL A 74 8.23 -2.11 8.90
CA VAL A 74 8.63 -1.41 10.13
C VAL A 74 9.74 -2.20 10.82
N GLY A 75 10.80 -1.51 11.22
CA GLY A 75 12.01 -2.08 11.82
C GLY A 75 13.15 -2.36 10.86
N ASP A 76 12.91 -2.39 9.54
CA ASP A 76 13.99 -2.47 8.53
C ASP A 76 14.89 -1.22 8.60
N GLU A 77 16.15 -1.41 8.22
CA GLU A 77 17.16 -0.35 8.25
C GLU A 77 17.14 0.50 6.98
N VAL A 78 17.55 1.75 7.12
CA VAL A 78 17.86 2.66 6.02
C VAL A 78 19.30 3.10 6.16
N LEU A 79 20.08 2.95 5.09
CA LEU A 79 21.50 3.30 5.03
C LEU A 79 21.70 4.65 4.35
N TYR A 80 22.53 5.50 4.94
CA TYR A 80 22.89 6.80 4.38
C TYR A 80 24.32 6.81 3.80
N PRO A 81 24.63 7.75 2.89
CA PRO A 81 25.96 7.87 2.29
C PRO A 81 27.10 8.12 3.29
N ASP A 82 26.80 8.73 4.44
CA ASP A 82 27.76 8.97 5.52
C ASP A 82 28.00 7.73 6.40
N GLY A 83 27.35 6.61 6.09
CA GLY A 83 27.42 5.36 6.83
C GLY A 83 26.49 5.30 8.06
N SER A 84 25.76 6.38 8.36
CA SER A 84 24.73 6.36 9.39
C SER A 84 23.56 5.46 8.99
N LYS A 85 22.79 5.05 10.00
CA LYS A 85 21.62 4.21 9.83
C LYS A 85 20.44 4.78 10.60
N ALA A 86 19.25 4.50 10.09
CA ALA A 86 17.98 4.79 10.75
C ALA A 86 17.05 3.58 10.58
N LYS A 87 16.00 3.52 11.38
CA LYS A 87 14.97 2.48 11.28
C LYS A 87 13.65 3.05 10.81
N ILE A 88 12.93 2.28 10.01
CA ILE A 88 11.55 2.60 9.65
C ILE A 88 10.66 2.39 10.88
N ILE A 89 9.90 3.41 11.28
CA ILE A 89 9.08 3.38 12.51
C ILE A 89 7.57 3.45 12.24
N SER A 90 7.16 3.79 11.02
CA SER A 90 5.75 3.81 10.63
C SER A 90 5.52 3.05 9.32
N GLY A 91 4.26 2.75 9.00
CA GLY A 91 3.95 2.05 7.75
C GLY A 91 2.45 2.02 7.45
N ALA A 92 1.99 0.93 6.84
CA ALA A 92 0.60 0.70 6.50
C ALA A 92 -0.31 0.43 7.70
N GLY A 93 0.24 0.16 8.89
CA GLY A 93 -0.53 -0.25 10.06
C GLY A 93 -1.36 -1.51 9.76
N CYS A 94 -2.61 -1.53 10.21
CA CYS A 94 -3.51 -2.66 9.98
C CYS A 94 -3.98 -2.79 8.52
N ALA A 95 -3.66 -1.83 7.64
CA ALA A 95 -4.01 -1.92 6.22
C ALA A 95 -3.23 -3.03 5.51
N GLN A 96 -2.00 -3.29 5.94
CA GLN A 96 -1.18 -4.38 5.41
C GLN A 96 -0.09 -4.77 6.41
N MET A 97 -0.18 -6.02 6.89
CA MET A 97 0.82 -6.65 7.75
C MET A 97 1.38 -7.89 7.05
N ILE A 98 2.70 -8.06 7.12
CA ILE A 98 3.41 -9.24 6.62
C ILE A 98 4.15 -9.85 7.80
N ASP A 99 3.76 -11.09 8.15
CA ASP A 99 4.31 -11.81 9.30
C ASP A 99 4.16 -11.00 10.60
N GLY A 100 2.96 -10.43 10.80
CA GLY A 100 2.63 -9.60 11.97
C GLY A 100 3.27 -8.21 11.99
N VAL A 101 4.09 -7.84 11.00
CA VAL A 101 4.78 -6.55 10.94
C VAL A 101 4.17 -5.66 9.85
N SER A 102 3.87 -4.41 10.19
CA SER A 102 3.36 -3.42 9.24
C SER A 102 4.32 -3.23 8.05
N THR A 103 3.77 -3.31 6.83
CA THR A 103 4.50 -3.01 5.60
C THR A 103 4.86 -1.52 5.54
N ALA A 104 6.07 -1.20 5.12
CA ALA A 104 6.48 0.18 4.87
C ALA A 104 5.93 0.67 3.51
N ILE A 105 5.58 1.94 3.46
CA ILE A 105 5.02 2.62 2.27
C ILE A 105 5.68 3.97 2.05
N VAL A 106 5.57 4.52 0.84
CA VAL A 106 5.92 5.94 0.60
C VAL A 106 5.08 6.83 1.54
N GLY A 107 5.77 7.68 2.30
CA GLY A 107 5.24 8.45 3.42
C GLY A 107 5.62 7.91 4.81
N SER A 108 6.28 6.74 4.89
CA SER A 108 6.72 6.18 6.18
C SER A 108 7.86 6.98 6.78
N LEU A 109 7.79 7.20 8.08
CA LEU A 109 8.76 7.93 8.88
C LEU A 109 9.84 6.99 9.43
N LEU A 110 10.99 7.60 9.69
CA LEU A 110 12.14 6.96 10.31
C LEU A 110 12.42 7.56 11.70
N ASP A 111 13.13 6.82 12.54
CA ASP A 111 13.53 7.24 13.90
C ASP A 111 14.43 8.50 13.95
N ASN A 112 15.02 8.88 12.82
CA ASN A 112 15.79 10.11 12.66
C ASN A 112 15.00 11.29 12.05
N ASN A 113 13.67 11.20 11.99
CA ASN A 113 12.76 12.18 11.38
C ASN A 113 12.88 12.33 9.85
N ASP A 114 13.48 11.37 9.16
CA ASP A 114 13.42 11.28 7.70
C ASP A 114 12.15 10.54 7.24
N GLU A 115 11.88 10.57 5.94
CA GLU A 115 10.66 10.03 5.33
C GLU A 115 11.00 9.29 4.02
N ILE A 116 10.41 8.12 3.80
CA ILE A 116 10.48 7.41 2.52
C ILE A 116 9.63 8.16 1.50
N ILE A 117 10.24 8.68 0.44
CA ILE A 117 9.55 9.51 -0.57
C ILE A 117 9.41 8.83 -1.94
N GLU A 118 10.15 7.75 -2.17
CA GLU A 118 10.19 7.08 -3.48
C GLU A 118 10.35 5.57 -3.29
N SER A 119 9.56 4.80 -4.05
CA SER A 119 9.77 3.36 -4.22
C SER A 119 10.21 3.09 -5.66
N PRO A 120 11.23 2.24 -5.90
CA PRO A 120 11.65 1.86 -7.24
C PRO A 120 10.61 0.96 -7.94
N ASN A 121 9.62 0.44 -7.21
CA ASN A 121 8.48 -0.28 -7.77
C ASN A 121 7.16 0.44 -7.42
N THR A 122 6.39 0.79 -8.44
CA THR A 122 5.07 1.43 -8.29
C THR A 122 3.92 0.53 -8.77
N THR A 123 4.14 -0.78 -8.88
CA THR A 123 3.10 -1.71 -9.34
C THR A 123 2.13 -2.13 -8.23
N CYS A 124 2.51 -1.93 -6.96
CA CYS A 124 1.66 -2.20 -5.81
C CYS A 124 1.51 -0.94 -4.94
N ALA A 125 0.27 -0.64 -4.54
CA ALA A 125 -0.05 0.48 -3.67
C ALA A 125 -1.23 0.15 -2.78
N ILE A 126 -1.24 0.75 -1.59
CA ILE A 126 -2.43 0.83 -0.74
C ILE A 126 -3.23 2.04 -1.17
N VAL A 127 -4.51 1.85 -1.44
CA VAL A 127 -5.43 2.90 -1.85
C VAL A 127 -6.39 3.20 -0.71
N ILE A 128 -6.40 4.45 -0.23
CA ILE A 128 -7.37 4.94 0.75
C ILE A 128 -8.32 5.88 0.02
N TYR A 129 -9.61 5.51 -0.02
CA TYR A 129 -10.67 6.36 -0.56
C TYR A 129 -11.01 7.48 0.43
N ALA A 130 -11.42 8.64 -0.07
CA ALA A 130 -11.64 9.83 0.76
C ALA A 130 -12.76 9.67 1.81
N ASP A 131 -13.70 8.77 1.56
CA ASP A 131 -14.81 8.42 2.46
C ASP A 131 -14.51 7.19 3.34
N ALA A 132 -13.32 6.59 3.22
CA ALA A 132 -12.92 5.47 4.05
C ALA A 132 -12.41 5.94 5.41
N VAL A 133 -12.65 5.11 6.44
CA VAL A 133 -11.99 5.29 7.74
C VAL A 133 -10.50 4.99 7.57
N LYS A 134 -9.65 5.91 8.06
CA LYS A 134 -8.19 5.71 8.05
C LYS A 134 -7.87 4.41 8.81
N PRO A 135 -7.08 3.49 8.24
CA PRO A 135 -6.71 2.27 8.95
C PRO A 135 -5.97 2.59 10.25
N GLN A 136 -6.15 1.74 11.25
CA GLN A 136 -5.44 1.85 12.53
C GLN A 136 -3.92 1.77 12.29
N ASP A 137 -3.17 2.61 13.00
CA ASP A 137 -1.70 2.73 12.93
C ASP A 137 -1.14 3.11 11.54
N PHE A 138 -1.99 3.60 10.63
CA PHE A 138 -1.57 3.97 9.27
C PHE A 138 -0.73 5.25 9.27
N LEU A 139 0.54 5.13 8.87
CA LEU A 139 1.57 6.16 8.96
C LEU A 139 1.66 6.80 10.35
N ASP A 140 1.28 6.04 11.38
CA ASP A 140 1.37 6.48 12.76
C ASP A 140 2.74 6.10 13.34
N HIS A 141 3.22 6.91 14.27
CA HIS A 141 4.47 6.73 15.00
C HIS A 141 4.32 7.03 16.50
N GLU A 142 3.11 7.37 16.98
CA GLU A 142 2.79 7.69 18.38
C GLU A 142 2.54 6.43 19.24
N SER A 143 3.25 5.32 19.00
CA SER A 143 3.00 4.07 19.73
C SER A 143 4.23 3.16 19.87
N PHE A 144 5.29 3.64 20.52
CA PHE A 144 6.28 2.77 21.20
C PHE A 144 6.88 3.47 22.43
#